data_AF-A0A7S3DYJ2-F1
#
_entry.id   AF-A0A7S3DYJ2-F1
#
_cell.length_a   1.000
_cell.length_b   1.000
_cell.length_c   1.000
_cell.angle_alpha   90.00
_cell.angle_beta   90.00
_cell.angle_gamma   90.00
#
_symmetry.space_group_name_H-M   'P 1'
#
loop_
_entity.id
_entity.type
_entity.pdbx_description
1 polymer ?
#
loop_
_entity_poly.entity_id
_entity_poly.type
_entity_poly.pdbx_seq_one_letter_code
_entity_poly.pdbx_strand_id
1 'polypeptide(L)'
;RVETPLPPCISFGMGSLGFMTNFQVEGYEKVLAKVVEAGEADEEIFCTLRTRLECMVKRKQGTIKPIYSCLNECVIDKGQHPGLGKMGLLVDGKPVTTVQGDGLIISTPSGSTGYNLAVGGAMVAPSVPCMLLTPIAPSTLSFRPVIIPESSKIEGKKKKGRTTQSTDQALREFASKMLGKDQTINRVSEQMLTSCLSASLFVPLLWNYSLLGGRAAVSIPYSARTDGRAIFDGHKMEVLRHGESILVETSSFPIPVINRSPYDQDWFKSIREKLQWNVRVEQKPLPAH
;
A
#
# COMPACT_ATOMS: atom_id res chain seq x y z
N ARG A 1 0.86 -12.28 -12.93
CA ARG A 1 1.01 -11.99 -11.49
C ARG A 1 2.50 -11.86 -11.22
N VAL A 2 2.95 -10.90 -10.41
CA VAL A 2 4.35 -10.92 -9.96
C VAL A 2 4.38 -11.96 -8.84
N GLU A 3 4.90 -13.15 -9.14
CA GLU A 3 4.91 -14.30 -8.21
C GLU A 3 6.25 -14.40 -7.48
N THR A 4 7.10 -13.38 -7.61
CA THR A 4 8.44 -13.36 -7.06
C THR A 4 8.68 -12.08 -6.27
N PRO A 5 9.52 -12.12 -5.21
CA PRO A 5 10.02 -10.92 -4.57
C PRO A 5 10.65 -9.97 -5.60
N LEU A 6 10.45 -8.66 -5.37
CA LEU A 6 11.08 -7.63 -6.19
C LEU A 6 12.46 -7.30 -5.64
N PRO A 7 13.44 -7.00 -6.51
CA PRO A 7 14.74 -6.51 -6.05
C PRO A 7 14.59 -5.15 -5.34
N PRO A 8 15.48 -4.80 -4.40
CA PRO A 8 15.52 -3.48 -3.79
C PRO A 8 15.62 -2.37 -4.84
N CYS A 9 14.85 -1.31 -4.65
CA CYS A 9 14.87 -0.12 -5.48
C CYS A 9 15.58 1.03 -4.75
N ILE A 10 16.50 1.68 -5.47
CA ILE A 10 17.12 2.94 -5.08
C ILE A 10 16.68 3.99 -6.08
N SER A 11 16.27 5.15 -5.60
CA SER A 11 15.64 6.19 -6.40
C SER A 11 16.33 7.54 -6.20
N PHE A 12 16.81 8.09 -7.32
CA PHE A 12 17.47 9.39 -7.38
C PHE A 12 16.55 10.41 -8.04
N GLY A 13 16.37 11.57 -7.39
CA GLY A 13 15.66 12.71 -7.95
C GLY A 13 16.56 13.47 -8.92
N MET A 14 16.04 13.78 -10.11
CA MET A 14 16.72 14.55 -11.16
C MET A 14 16.11 15.94 -11.37
N GLY A 15 15.45 16.49 -10.34
CA GLY A 15 14.85 17.83 -10.39
C GLY A 15 13.45 17.88 -9.80
N SER A 16 12.46 17.34 -10.52
CA SER A 16 11.06 17.47 -10.12
C SER A 16 10.73 16.75 -8.80
N LEU A 17 9.62 17.19 -8.22
CA LEU A 17 9.09 16.75 -6.94
C LEU A 17 8.67 15.27 -6.97
N GLY A 18 9.35 14.39 -6.23
CA GLY A 18 8.96 12.98 -6.14
C GLY A 18 8.98 12.41 -4.72
N PHE A 19 7.86 11.94 -4.19
CA PHE A 19 7.80 11.32 -2.84
C PHE A 19 8.47 9.94 -2.74
N MET A 20 8.90 9.39 -3.87
CA MET A 20 9.65 8.14 -3.93
C MET A 20 11.13 8.37 -4.20
N THR A 21 11.59 9.57 -4.57
CA THR A 21 12.99 9.89 -4.83
C THR A 21 13.65 10.44 -3.57
N ASN A 22 14.27 9.55 -2.80
CA ASN A 22 14.85 9.88 -1.49
C ASN A 22 16.28 10.41 -1.59
N PHE A 23 16.98 10.11 -2.70
CA PHE A 23 18.34 10.55 -2.94
C PHE A 23 18.37 11.66 -3.99
N GLN A 24 19.32 12.58 -3.85
CA GLN A 24 19.63 13.53 -4.91
C GLN A 24 20.60 12.86 -5.87
N VAL A 25 20.46 13.12 -7.18
CA VAL A 25 21.36 12.53 -8.18
C VAL A 25 22.80 13.00 -7.95
N GLU A 26 22.99 14.20 -7.40
CA GLU A 26 24.28 14.68 -6.94
C GLU A 26 24.82 13.79 -5.81
N GLY A 27 25.86 13.03 -6.10
CA GLY A 27 26.47 12.09 -5.16
C GLY A 27 25.92 10.67 -5.21
N TYR A 28 25.27 10.27 -6.31
CA TYR A 28 24.78 8.89 -6.49
C TYR A 28 25.88 7.84 -6.31
N GLU A 29 27.12 8.11 -6.74
CA GLU A 29 28.25 7.19 -6.65
C GLU A 29 28.52 6.78 -5.19
N LYS A 30 28.53 7.76 -4.27
CA LYS A 30 28.74 7.50 -2.84
C LYS A 30 27.60 6.67 -2.24
N VAL A 31 26.37 6.95 -2.66
CA VAL A 31 25.20 6.19 -2.20
C VAL A 31 25.26 4.76 -2.71
N LEU A 32 25.59 4.55 -3.98
CA LEU A 32 25.72 3.21 -4.56
C LEU A 32 26.87 2.43 -3.94
N ALA A 33 28.05 3.05 -3.78
CA ALA A 33 29.19 2.44 -3.11
C ALA A 33 28.80 1.98 -1.70
N LYS A 34 28.18 2.87 -0.91
CA LYS A 34 27.66 2.53 0.42
C LYS A 34 26.68 1.36 0.39
N VAL A 35 25.73 1.33 -0.55
CA VAL A 35 24.74 0.24 -0.60
C VAL A 35 25.35 -1.10 -0.99
N VAL A 36 26.36 -1.09 -1.86
CA VAL A 36 27.06 -2.31 -2.31
C VAL A 36 28.04 -2.79 -1.23
N GLU A 37 28.78 -1.88 -0.60
CA GLU A 37 29.83 -2.15 0.39
C GLU A 37 29.29 -2.36 1.81
N ALA A 38 28.07 -1.94 2.13
CA ALA A 38 27.45 -2.20 3.44
C ALA A 38 27.20 -3.69 3.73
N GLY A 39 27.42 -4.58 2.77
CA GLY A 39 27.54 -6.01 3.05
C GLY A 39 28.84 -6.39 3.78
N GLU A 40 29.85 -5.51 3.76
CA GLU A 40 31.20 -5.75 4.28
C GLU A 40 31.58 -4.79 5.44
N ALA A 41 30.97 -3.61 5.50
CA ALA A 41 31.13 -2.64 6.59
C ALA A 41 29.91 -2.65 7.54
N ASP A 42 30.12 -2.40 8.85
CA ASP A 42 29.08 -2.25 9.89
C ASP A 42 28.17 -0.99 9.68
N GLU A 43 27.92 -0.59 8.43
CA GLU A 43 27.07 0.55 8.10
C GLU A 43 25.61 0.14 7.89
N GLU A 44 24.69 0.80 8.60
CA GLU A 44 23.26 0.54 8.48
C GLU A 44 22.68 1.05 7.14
N ILE A 45 21.94 0.19 6.44
CA ILE A 45 21.04 0.55 5.33
C ILE A 45 19.60 0.50 5.82
N PHE A 46 18.85 1.57 5.57
CA PHE A 46 17.41 1.62 5.86
C PHE A 46 16.60 1.20 4.64
N CYS A 47 15.56 0.39 4.87
CA CYS A 47 14.65 -0.06 3.82
C CYS A 47 13.20 0.02 4.31
N THR A 48 12.31 0.55 3.47
CA THR A 48 10.86 0.50 3.69
C THR A 48 10.25 -0.44 2.66
N LEU A 49 9.44 -1.40 3.13
CA LEU A 49 8.61 -2.23 2.27
C LEU A 49 7.36 -1.45 1.87
N ARG A 50 7.31 -0.99 0.63
CA ARG A 50 6.15 -0.26 0.10
C ARG A 50 5.15 -1.23 -0.48
N THR A 51 3.96 -1.27 0.12
CA THR A 51 2.84 -2.11 -0.31
C THR A 51 2.42 -1.81 -1.74
N ARG A 52 1.96 -2.83 -2.45
CA ARG A 52 1.36 -2.72 -3.79
C ARG A 52 -0.06 -3.26 -3.78
N LEU A 53 -0.85 -2.90 -4.77
CA LEU A 53 -2.15 -3.51 -5.05
C LEU A 53 -2.02 -4.58 -6.13
N GLU A 54 -2.79 -5.65 -5.97
CA GLU A 54 -3.15 -6.61 -7.02
C GLU A 54 -4.60 -6.40 -7.41
N CYS A 55 -4.82 -6.08 -8.68
CA CYS A 55 -6.13 -5.76 -9.23
C CYS A 55 -6.53 -6.82 -10.25
N MET A 56 -7.67 -7.46 -10.01
CA MET A 56 -8.18 -8.59 -10.77
C MET A 56 -9.52 -8.24 -11.40
N VAL A 57 -9.57 -8.22 -12.73
CA VAL A 57 -10.83 -8.00 -13.44
C VAL A 57 -11.62 -9.31 -13.51
N LYS A 58 -12.83 -9.29 -12.95
CA LYS A 58 -13.81 -10.37 -13.03
C LYS A 58 -14.83 -10.05 -14.12
N ARG A 59 -14.74 -10.80 -15.22
CA ARG A 59 -15.65 -10.71 -16.37
C ARG A 59 -16.97 -11.44 -16.10
N LYS A 60 -18.01 -11.16 -16.90
CA LYS A 60 -19.35 -11.79 -16.79
C LYS A 60 -19.32 -13.32 -16.78
N GLN A 61 -18.40 -13.91 -17.53
CA GLN A 61 -18.25 -15.36 -17.68
C GLN A 61 -17.52 -16.02 -16.49
N GLY A 62 -17.22 -15.24 -15.44
CA GLY A 62 -16.49 -15.73 -14.26
C GLY A 62 -14.97 -15.77 -14.44
N THR A 63 -14.46 -15.46 -15.63
CA THR A 63 -13.02 -15.40 -15.91
C THR A 63 -12.38 -14.25 -15.12
N ILE A 64 -11.39 -14.58 -14.29
CA ILE A 64 -10.61 -13.62 -13.49
C ILE A 64 -9.21 -13.49 -14.10
N LYS A 65 -9.06 -12.72 -15.18
CA LYS A 65 -7.77 -12.37 -15.82
C LYS A 65 -7.95 -11.11 -16.70
N PRO A 66 -6.92 -10.26 -16.85
CA PRO A 66 -5.57 -10.34 -16.26
C PRO A 66 -5.45 -9.69 -14.85
N ILE A 67 -4.32 -9.95 -14.19
CA ILE A 67 -3.95 -9.34 -12.89
C ILE A 67 -3.01 -8.17 -13.15
N TYR A 68 -3.39 -6.99 -12.67
CA TYR A 68 -2.60 -5.77 -12.72
C TYR A 68 -1.97 -5.52 -11.35
N SER A 69 -0.71 -5.07 -11.34
CA SER A 69 -0.07 -4.63 -10.11
C SER A 69 0.07 -3.12 -10.14
N CYS A 70 -0.27 -2.46 -9.03
CA CYS A 70 -0.17 -1.02 -8.86
C CYS A 70 0.70 -0.70 -7.66
N LEU A 71 1.65 0.22 -7.79
CA LEU A 71 2.38 0.77 -6.66
C LEU A 71 1.59 1.86 -5.95
N ASN A 72 0.87 2.69 -6.70
CA ASN A 72 0.21 3.86 -6.18
C ASN A 72 -1.30 3.64 -6.06
N GLU A 73 -1.99 3.38 -7.17
CA GLU A 73 -3.45 3.26 -7.15
C GLU A 73 -4.07 2.47 -8.31
N CYS A 74 -5.27 1.97 -8.04
CA CYS A 74 -6.26 1.61 -9.03
C CYS A 74 -7.38 2.66 -9.03
N VAL A 75 -7.58 3.33 -10.16
CA VAL A 75 -8.64 4.32 -10.36
C VAL A 75 -9.77 3.66 -11.14
N ILE A 76 -11.00 3.72 -10.62
CA ILE A 76 -12.20 3.31 -11.34
C ILE A 76 -12.99 4.57 -11.68
N ASP A 77 -13.12 4.89 -12.97
CA ASP A 77 -13.85 6.09 -13.44
C ASP A 77 -15.06 5.75 -14.33
N LYS A 78 -15.88 6.76 -14.58
CA LYS A 78 -17.11 6.68 -15.39
C LYS A 78 -16.91 6.64 -16.91
N GLY A 79 -15.67 6.59 -17.39
CA GLY A 79 -15.39 6.68 -18.82
C GLY A 79 -15.62 8.06 -19.42
N GLN A 80 -15.84 8.10 -20.73
CA GLN A 80 -16.08 9.35 -21.48
C GLN A 80 -17.52 9.86 -21.39
N HIS A 81 -18.39 9.17 -20.65
CA HIS A 81 -19.80 9.53 -20.62
C HIS A 81 -20.03 10.81 -19.79
N PRO A 82 -20.91 11.73 -20.22
CA PRO A 82 -21.12 13.02 -19.54
C PRO A 82 -21.83 12.87 -18.18
N GLY A 83 -22.83 12.00 -18.08
CA GLY A 83 -23.59 11.76 -16.84
C GLY A 83 -22.78 11.04 -15.74
N LEU A 84 -23.32 11.02 -14.52
CA LEU A 84 -22.68 10.40 -13.34
C LEU A 84 -22.41 8.90 -13.53
N GLY A 85 -21.19 8.48 -13.18
CA GLY A 85 -20.86 7.07 -13.03
C GLY A 85 -21.62 6.45 -11.86
N LYS A 86 -21.86 5.15 -11.93
CA LYS A 86 -22.49 4.38 -10.86
C LYS A 86 -21.67 3.12 -10.63
N MET A 87 -21.10 2.95 -9.44
CA MET A 87 -20.25 1.79 -9.10
C MET A 87 -20.63 1.25 -7.72
N GLY A 88 -20.86 -0.05 -7.61
CA GLY A 88 -21.10 -0.71 -6.32
C GLY A 88 -19.79 -1.02 -5.62
N LEU A 89 -19.59 -0.54 -4.40
CA LEU A 89 -18.41 -0.79 -3.58
C LEU A 89 -18.72 -1.83 -2.49
N LEU A 90 -17.91 -2.88 -2.47
CA LEU A 90 -17.89 -3.88 -1.41
C LEU A 90 -16.51 -3.89 -0.76
N VAL A 91 -16.47 -4.08 0.56
CA VAL A 91 -15.24 -4.31 1.31
C VAL A 91 -15.40 -5.62 2.06
N ASP A 92 -14.46 -6.55 1.87
CA ASP A 92 -14.49 -7.91 2.40
C ASP A 92 -15.80 -8.65 2.10
N GLY A 93 -16.33 -8.45 0.89
CA GLY A 93 -17.59 -9.02 0.45
C GLY A 93 -18.85 -8.40 1.06
N LYS A 94 -18.72 -7.43 1.98
CA LYS A 94 -19.85 -6.69 2.57
C LYS A 94 -20.11 -5.43 1.73
N PRO A 95 -21.35 -5.16 1.29
CA PRO A 95 -21.67 -3.93 0.57
C PRO A 95 -21.49 -2.72 1.48
N VAL A 96 -20.72 -1.74 1.01
CA VAL A 96 -20.47 -0.48 1.73
C VAL A 96 -21.41 0.60 1.22
N THR A 97 -21.34 0.91 -0.08
CA THR A 97 -22.18 1.94 -0.70
C THR A 97 -22.16 1.80 -2.22
N THR A 98 -22.99 2.59 -2.90
CA THR A 98 -22.86 2.84 -4.34
C THR A 98 -22.23 4.20 -4.56
N VAL A 99 -21.07 4.22 -5.21
CA VAL A 99 -20.41 5.44 -5.66
C VAL A 99 -21.21 6.02 -6.81
N GLN A 100 -21.62 7.27 -6.67
CA GLN A 100 -22.20 8.08 -7.72
C GLN A 100 -21.35 9.34 -7.87
N GLY A 101 -20.72 9.53 -9.02
CA GLY A 101 -19.69 10.55 -9.22
C GLY A 101 -18.85 10.28 -10.44
N ASP A 102 -17.67 10.89 -10.49
CA ASP A 102 -16.70 10.67 -11.56
C ASP A 102 -15.96 9.35 -11.40
N GLY A 103 -15.73 8.90 -10.16
CA GLY A 103 -14.98 7.69 -9.90
C GLY A 103 -14.69 7.39 -8.44
N LEU A 104 -13.85 6.38 -8.23
CA LEU A 104 -13.30 5.94 -6.96
C LEU A 104 -11.83 5.58 -7.16
N ILE A 105 -10.97 6.06 -6.27
CA ILE A 105 -9.57 5.67 -6.19
C ILE A 105 -9.41 4.66 -5.05
N ILE A 106 -8.76 3.54 -5.34
CA ILE A 106 -8.23 2.61 -4.34
C ILE A 106 -6.72 2.76 -4.36
N SER A 107 -6.14 3.33 -3.30
CA SER A 107 -4.73 3.73 -3.27
C SER A 107 -3.97 3.04 -2.13
N THR A 108 -2.67 2.83 -2.34
CA THR A 108 -1.72 2.45 -1.30
C THR A 108 -1.28 3.68 -0.50
N PRO A 109 -0.60 3.52 0.65
CA PRO A 109 0.02 4.63 1.35
C PRO A 109 1.01 5.42 0.47
N SER A 110 1.70 4.73 -0.44
CA SER A 110 2.62 5.37 -1.40
C SER A 110 1.90 6.24 -2.42
N GLY A 111 0.73 5.80 -2.90
CA GLY A 111 -0.13 6.58 -3.80
C GLY A 111 -0.90 7.70 -3.10
N SER A 112 -0.89 7.74 -1.75
CA SER A 112 -1.63 8.74 -0.98
C SER A 112 -1.23 10.18 -1.30
N THR A 113 0.02 10.40 -1.72
CA THR A 113 0.58 11.70 -2.14
C THR A 113 0.45 11.99 -3.64
N GLY A 114 -0.14 11.06 -4.41
CA GLY A 114 -0.36 11.17 -5.85
C GLY A 114 -1.77 11.69 -6.17
N TYR A 115 -2.47 11.00 -7.07
CA TYR A 115 -3.82 11.41 -7.49
C TYR A 115 -4.82 11.43 -6.32
N ASN A 116 -4.66 10.51 -5.36
CA ASN A 116 -5.42 10.49 -4.11
C ASN A 116 -5.42 11.85 -3.39
N LEU A 117 -4.25 12.49 -3.25
CA LEU A 117 -4.14 13.80 -2.61
C LEU A 117 -4.89 14.88 -3.39
N ALA A 118 -4.80 14.84 -4.73
CA ALA A 118 -5.40 15.84 -5.61
C ALA A 118 -6.93 15.87 -5.52
N VAL A 119 -7.57 14.74 -5.21
CA VAL A 119 -9.03 14.64 -5.03
C VAL A 119 -9.47 14.73 -3.56
N GLY A 120 -8.58 15.17 -2.67
CA GLY A 120 -8.89 15.43 -1.26
C GLY A 120 -8.73 14.23 -0.33
N GLY A 121 -8.03 13.18 -0.76
CA GLY A 121 -7.64 12.06 0.10
C GLY A 121 -6.55 12.45 1.12
N ALA A 122 -6.44 11.67 2.19
CA ALA A 122 -5.43 11.89 3.23
C ALA A 122 -4.03 11.49 2.76
N MET A 123 -3.00 12.19 3.24
CA MET A 123 -1.61 11.75 3.14
C MET A 123 -1.32 10.73 4.23
N VAL A 124 -0.73 9.60 3.85
CA VAL A 124 -0.42 8.50 4.76
C VAL A 124 1.04 8.11 4.61
N ALA A 125 1.72 7.90 5.74
CA ALA A 125 3.11 7.49 5.74
C ALA A 125 3.27 6.08 5.14
N PRO A 126 4.35 5.79 4.37
CA PRO A 126 4.51 4.52 3.66
C PRO A 126 4.53 3.29 4.57
N SER A 127 4.92 3.42 5.84
CA SER A 127 4.93 2.31 6.80
C SER A 127 3.55 1.90 7.34
N VAL A 128 2.50 2.69 7.11
CA VAL A 128 1.16 2.41 7.65
C VAL A 128 0.46 1.34 6.79
N PRO A 129 0.12 0.17 7.34
CA PRO A 129 -0.47 -0.93 6.57
C PRO A 129 -1.97 -0.69 6.30
N CYS A 130 -2.28 0.01 5.22
CA CYS A 130 -3.67 0.37 4.88
C CYS A 130 -3.91 0.52 3.37
N MET A 131 -5.18 0.51 2.98
CA MET A 131 -5.64 1.01 1.69
C MET A 131 -6.53 2.23 1.89
N LEU A 132 -6.47 3.16 0.94
CA LEU A 132 -7.30 4.35 0.92
C LEU A 132 -8.40 4.20 -0.13
N LEU A 133 -9.62 4.53 0.25
CA LEU A 133 -10.80 4.58 -0.62
C LEU A 133 -11.22 6.05 -0.75
N THR A 134 -10.99 6.64 -1.91
CA THR A 134 -11.16 8.08 -2.11
C THR A 134 -12.07 8.35 -3.30
N PRO A 135 -13.28 8.88 -3.10
CA PRO A 135 -14.19 9.17 -4.20
C PRO A 135 -13.71 10.35 -5.04
N ILE A 136 -13.99 10.31 -6.35
CA ILE A 136 -13.72 11.40 -7.29
C ILE A 136 -15.05 12.09 -7.58
N ALA A 137 -15.14 13.37 -7.22
CA ALA A 137 -16.32 14.22 -7.40
C ALA A 137 -17.65 13.50 -7.08
N PRO A 138 -17.84 12.98 -5.85
CA PRO A 138 -19.06 12.27 -5.49
C PRO A 138 -20.25 13.23 -5.50
N SER A 139 -21.40 12.76 -6.00
CA SER A 139 -22.65 13.55 -6.01
C SER A 139 -23.29 13.70 -4.63
N THR A 140 -22.68 13.12 -3.59
CA THR A 140 -23.09 13.24 -2.19
C THR A 140 -21.97 13.84 -1.34
N LEU A 141 -22.31 14.82 -0.50
CA LEU A 141 -21.35 15.51 0.38
C LEU A 141 -20.85 14.64 1.54
N SER A 142 -21.60 13.58 1.89
CA SER A 142 -21.27 12.69 3.00
C SER A 142 -20.27 11.60 2.62
N PHE A 143 -20.03 11.39 1.32
CA PHE A 143 -19.07 10.38 0.90
C PHE A 143 -17.64 10.94 0.94
N ARG A 144 -16.98 10.72 2.07
CA ARG A 144 -15.62 11.17 2.35
C ARG A 144 -14.60 10.05 2.11
N PRO A 145 -13.32 10.39 1.91
CA PRO A 145 -12.25 9.41 1.87
C PRO A 145 -12.22 8.56 3.14
N VAL A 146 -11.97 7.26 3.00
CA VAL A 146 -11.89 6.31 4.11
C VAL A 146 -10.60 5.52 3.99
N ILE A 147 -9.93 5.30 5.12
CA ILE A 147 -8.77 4.43 5.22
C ILE A 147 -9.26 3.10 5.82
N ILE A 148 -8.95 2.00 5.16
CA ILE A 148 -9.25 0.65 5.62
C ILE A 148 -7.94 -0.11 5.86
N PRO A 149 -7.88 -1.03 6.84
CA PRO A 149 -6.68 -1.82 7.06
C PRO A 149 -6.40 -2.71 5.84
N GLU A 150 -5.11 -2.97 5.55
CA GLU A 150 -4.73 -3.89 4.47
C GLU A 150 -5.11 -5.35 4.76
N SER A 151 -5.38 -5.67 6.03
CA SER A 151 -5.90 -6.95 6.49
C SER A 151 -7.12 -6.73 7.39
N SER A 152 -8.22 -7.43 7.11
CA SER A 152 -9.41 -7.44 7.95
C SER A 152 -9.48 -8.73 8.75
N LYS A 153 -9.95 -8.62 10.00
CA LYS A 153 -10.16 -9.77 10.89
C LYS A 153 -11.21 -10.73 10.34
N ILE A 154 -10.89 -12.02 10.41
CA ILE A 154 -11.86 -13.11 10.24
C ILE A 154 -12.83 -13.08 11.43
N GLU A 155 -14.10 -12.76 11.18
CA GLU A 155 -15.18 -13.09 12.14
C GLU A 155 -15.44 -14.61 12.07
N GLY A 156 -14.60 -15.37 12.78
CA GLY A 156 -14.88 -16.78 13.02
C GLY A 156 -16.09 -16.89 13.93
N LYS A 157 -17.27 -17.25 13.38
CA LYS A 157 -18.35 -17.78 14.22
C LYS A 157 -17.80 -19.03 14.92
N LYS A 158 -17.47 -18.92 16.21
CA LYS A 158 -17.13 -20.07 17.07
C LYS A 158 -18.25 -21.11 16.97
N LYS A 159 -18.04 -22.19 16.21
CA LYS A 159 -18.71 -23.46 16.51
C LYS A 159 -18.05 -24.00 17.79
N LYS A 160 -18.84 -24.29 18.82
CA LYS A 160 -18.38 -24.95 20.05
C LYS A 160 -17.65 -26.25 19.67
N GLY A 161 -16.33 -26.31 19.86
CA GLY A 161 -15.56 -27.53 19.67
C GLY A 161 -14.04 -27.30 19.65
N ARG A 162 -13.38 -27.70 20.75
CA ARG A 162 -11.93 -27.94 20.94
C ARG A 162 -10.93 -26.91 20.38
N THR A 163 -10.45 -26.05 21.29
CA THR A 163 -9.23 -25.25 21.13
C THR A 163 -8.01 -26.18 21.02
N THR A 164 -7.31 -26.17 19.89
CA THR A 164 -6.02 -26.86 19.73
C THR A 164 -4.92 -26.03 20.37
N GLN A 165 -4.38 -26.54 21.49
CA GLN A 165 -3.23 -26.00 22.25
C GLN A 165 -1.88 -26.10 21.50
N SER A 166 -1.83 -26.61 20.26
CA SER A 166 -0.57 -27.01 19.63
C SER A 166 0.22 -25.87 18.95
N THR A 167 -0.39 -24.74 18.62
CA THR A 167 0.28 -23.69 17.82
C THR A 167 1.14 -22.75 18.66
N ASP A 168 0.68 -22.38 19.86
CA ASP A 168 1.46 -21.56 20.81
C ASP A 168 2.64 -22.35 21.40
N GLN A 169 2.49 -23.66 21.58
CA GLN A 169 3.56 -24.52 22.08
C GLN A 169 4.69 -24.69 21.06
N ALA A 170 4.35 -24.80 19.76
CA ALA A 170 5.32 -24.88 18.68
C ALA A 170 6.12 -23.58 18.50
N LEU A 171 5.47 -22.41 18.65
CA LEU A 171 6.13 -21.11 18.59
C LEU A 171 7.10 -20.90 19.78
N ARG A 172 6.72 -21.33 20.98
CA ARG A 172 7.56 -21.23 22.18
C ARG A 172 8.74 -22.19 22.17
N GLU A 173 8.55 -23.43 21.71
CA GLU A 173 9.66 -24.38 21.53
C GLU A 173 10.66 -23.90 20.48
N PHE A 174 10.18 -23.31 19.38
CA PHE A 174 11.02 -22.75 18.32
C PHE A 174 11.81 -21.53 18.80
N ALA A 175 11.17 -20.60 19.53
CA ALA A 175 11.84 -19.45 20.13
C ALA A 175 12.93 -19.86 21.13
N SER A 176 12.69 -20.90 21.95
CA SER A 176 13.66 -21.39 22.93
C SER A 176 14.86 -22.12 22.33
N LYS A 177 14.72 -22.67 21.12
CA LYS A 177 15.81 -23.36 20.39
C LYS A 177 16.68 -22.40 19.58
N MET A 178 16.13 -21.29 19.11
CA MET A 178 16.87 -20.27 18.33
C MET A 178 17.58 -19.25 19.21
N LEU A 179 17.00 -18.90 20.36
CA LEU A 179 17.58 -17.95 21.31
C LEU A 179 18.19 -18.76 22.45
N GLY A 180 19.46 -19.14 22.30
CA GLY A 180 20.24 -19.78 23.34
C GLY A 180 20.09 -19.02 24.67
N LYS A 181 19.96 -19.77 25.77
CA LYS A 181 19.93 -19.24 27.12
C LYS A 181 21.13 -18.32 27.34
N ASP A 182 20.88 -17.17 27.95
CA ASP A 182 21.85 -16.14 28.35
C ASP A 182 22.43 -15.27 27.24
N GLN A 183 21.63 -14.37 26.66
CA GLN A 183 22.04 -12.97 26.46
C GLN A 183 20.87 -12.02 26.67
N THR A 184 21.05 -11.07 27.58
CA THR A 184 20.16 -9.93 27.85
C THR A 184 19.83 -9.17 26.56
N ILE A 185 18.56 -9.19 26.18
CA ILE A 185 18.01 -8.46 25.04
C ILE A 185 18.08 -6.97 25.33
N ASN A 186 19.02 -6.27 24.70
CA ASN A 186 18.97 -4.84 24.47
C ASN A 186 19.30 -4.57 23.00
N ARG A 187 18.32 -4.02 22.28
CA ARG A 187 18.38 -3.47 20.92
C ARG A 187 18.74 -4.44 19.78
N VAL A 188 17.71 -4.99 19.14
CA VAL A 188 17.41 -4.81 17.70
C VAL A 188 15.89 -4.97 17.56
N SER A 189 15.19 -4.01 16.96
CA SER A 189 13.74 -4.11 16.72
C SER A 189 13.44 -5.34 15.85
N GLU A 190 12.58 -6.22 16.33
CA GLU A 190 12.15 -7.51 15.73
C GLU A 190 11.65 -7.44 14.26
N GLN A 191 11.60 -6.26 13.64
CA GLN A 191 11.17 -6.07 12.26
C GLN A 191 12.23 -6.38 11.18
N MET A 192 13.53 -6.49 11.53
CA MET A 192 14.59 -6.75 10.53
C MET A 192 14.92 -8.24 10.33
N LEU A 193 14.66 -9.12 11.30
CA LEU A 193 15.11 -10.52 11.21
C LEU A 193 14.29 -11.37 10.23
N THR A 194 13.17 -10.86 9.70
CA THR A 194 12.37 -11.58 8.69
C THR A 194 12.79 -11.28 7.25
N SER A 195 13.66 -10.28 7.00
CA SER A 195 13.94 -9.82 5.62
C SER A 195 15.22 -10.36 4.97
N CYS A 196 16.11 -11.07 5.67
CA CYS A 196 17.46 -11.32 5.13
C CYS A 196 18.01 -12.76 5.17
N LEU A 197 17.31 -13.77 5.71
CA LEU A 197 17.89 -15.13 5.80
C LEU A 197 17.24 -16.14 4.84
N SER A 198 18.00 -16.40 3.77
CA SER A 198 17.96 -17.52 2.82
C SER A 198 16.62 -17.88 2.16
N ALA A 199 16.46 -17.34 0.94
CA ALA A 199 15.66 -17.95 -0.11
C ALA A 199 16.12 -19.39 -0.35
N SER A 200 15.43 -20.40 0.19
CA SER A 200 15.38 -21.80 -0.31
C SER A 200 14.49 -22.75 0.51
N LEU A 201 14.16 -22.46 1.79
CA LEU A 201 13.51 -23.47 2.66
C LEU A 201 12.22 -23.04 3.38
N PHE A 202 11.67 -21.86 3.08
CA PHE A 202 10.56 -21.26 3.85
C PHE A 202 9.20 -21.19 3.13
N VAL A 203 8.88 -22.16 2.29
CA VAL A 203 7.62 -22.16 1.51
C VAL A 203 6.38 -22.68 2.27
N PRO A 204 6.44 -23.55 3.31
CA PRO A 204 5.20 -24.02 3.96
C PRO A 204 4.66 -23.15 5.10
N LEU A 205 5.47 -22.30 5.74
CA LEU A 205 5.06 -21.57 6.96
C LEU A 205 4.45 -20.18 6.70
N LEU A 206 4.80 -19.53 5.59
CA LEU A 206 4.15 -18.28 5.16
C LEU A 206 2.80 -18.53 4.45
N TRP A 207 2.47 -19.78 4.09
CA TRP A 207 1.20 -20.10 3.43
C TRP A 207 -0.01 -19.88 4.36
N ASN A 208 0.17 -19.86 5.68
CA ASN A 208 -0.89 -19.54 6.63
C ASN A 208 -1.21 -18.04 6.74
N TYR A 209 -0.52 -17.15 6.01
CA TYR A 209 -0.93 -15.75 5.83
C TYR A 209 -2.00 -15.55 4.72
N SER A 210 -2.46 -16.62 4.05
CA SER A 210 -3.58 -16.55 3.10
C SER A 210 -4.94 -16.67 3.78
N LEU A 211 -5.22 -15.74 4.70
CA LEU A 211 -6.51 -15.54 5.37
C LEU A 211 -6.92 -14.06 5.27
N LEU A 212 -6.81 -13.54 4.05
CA LEU A 212 -6.86 -12.13 3.64
C LEU A 212 -8.23 -11.48 3.87
N GLY A 213 -8.30 -10.59 4.86
CA GLY A 213 -9.18 -9.43 4.80
C GLY A 213 -8.47 -8.24 4.13
N GLY A 214 -9.13 -7.09 4.01
CA GLY A 214 -8.62 -5.92 3.30
C GLY A 214 -8.79 -6.06 1.78
N ARG A 215 -9.98 -6.49 1.34
CA ARG A 215 -10.32 -6.64 -0.08
C ARG A 215 -11.40 -5.65 -0.47
N ALA A 216 -11.11 -4.80 -1.45
CA ALA A 216 -12.10 -3.90 -2.03
C ALA A 216 -12.56 -4.47 -3.39
N ALA A 217 -13.86 -4.62 -3.58
CA ALA A 217 -14.43 -5.00 -4.87
C ALA A 217 -15.32 -3.86 -5.38
N VAL A 218 -15.07 -3.44 -6.62
CA VAL A 218 -15.85 -2.40 -7.29
C VAL A 218 -16.53 -3.03 -8.50
N SER A 219 -17.84 -2.90 -8.57
CA SER A 219 -18.67 -3.47 -9.64
C SER A 219 -19.39 -2.39 -10.41
N ILE A 220 -19.56 -2.58 -11.72
CA ILE A 220 -20.44 -1.75 -12.54
C ILE A 220 -21.82 -2.41 -12.51
N PRO A 221 -22.83 -1.85 -11.81
CA PRO A 221 -24.15 -2.46 -11.73
C PRO A 221 -24.84 -2.47 -13.09
N TYR A 222 -25.72 -3.44 -13.35
CA TYR A 222 -26.53 -3.48 -14.59
C TYR A 222 -27.43 -2.25 -14.77
N SER A 223 -27.75 -1.54 -13.68
CA SER A 223 -28.49 -0.28 -13.72
C SER A 223 -27.63 0.95 -14.01
N ALA A 224 -26.31 0.80 -14.18
CA ALA A 224 -25.45 1.89 -14.59
C ALA A 224 -25.80 2.33 -16.02
N ARG A 225 -25.72 3.63 -16.29
CA ARG A 225 -25.96 4.16 -17.65
C ARG A 225 -24.78 3.94 -18.58
N THR A 226 -23.62 3.57 -18.03
CA THR A 226 -22.33 3.60 -18.71
C THR A 226 -21.48 2.42 -18.25
N ASP A 227 -20.57 1.99 -19.13
CA ASP A 227 -19.43 1.20 -18.72
C ASP A 227 -18.50 2.05 -17.84
N GLY A 228 -17.64 1.41 -17.05
CA GLY A 228 -16.56 2.05 -16.30
C GLY A 228 -15.19 1.76 -16.89
N ARG A 229 -14.15 2.42 -16.40
CA ARG A 229 -12.76 2.09 -16.70
C ARG A 229 -11.97 1.90 -15.42
N ALA A 230 -11.16 0.85 -15.36
CA ALA A 230 -10.15 0.67 -14.35
C ALA A 230 -8.79 1.08 -14.91
N ILE A 231 -8.08 1.97 -14.23
CA ILE A 231 -6.78 2.52 -14.62
C ILE A 231 -5.78 2.17 -13.52
N PHE A 232 -4.61 1.68 -13.91
CA PHE A 232 -3.59 1.13 -13.03
C PHE A 232 -2.34 2.00 -13.09
N ASP A 233 -2.00 2.66 -11.97
CA ASP A 233 -0.89 3.64 -11.88
C ASP A 233 -0.88 4.70 -13.01
N GLY A 234 -2.04 5.02 -13.59
CA GLY A 234 -2.14 5.96 -14.71
C GLY A 234 -1.61 5.47 -16.07
N HIS A 235 -1.16 4.21 -16.18
CA HIS A 235 -0.50 3.71 -17.41
C HIS A 235 -1.33 2.70 -18.19
N LYS A 236 -1.94 1.72 -17.50
CA LYS A 236 -2.73 0.67 -18.12
C LYS A 236 -4.21 0.89 -17.83
N MET A 237 -5.07 0.51 -18.77
CA MET A 237 -6.52 0.70 -18.63
C MET A 237 -7.28 -0.53 -19.11
N GLU A 238 -8.34 -0.87 -18.39
CA GLU A 238 -9.31 -1.90 -18.71
C GLU A 238 -10.73 -1.34 -18.67
N VAL A 239 -11.53 -1.66 -19.68
CA VAL A 239 -12.95 -1.33 -19.68
C VAL A 239 -13.70 -2.34 -18.82
N LEU A 240 -14.52 -1.87 -17.88
CA LEU A 240 -15.41 -2.67 -17.06
C LEU A 240 -16.84 -2.51 -17.58
N ARG A 241 -17.40 -3.58 -18.15
CA ARG A 241 -18.79 -3.56 -18.63
C ARG A 241 -19.78 -3.75 -17.49
N HIS A 242 -21.05 -3.45 -17.73
CA HIS A 242 -22.14 -3.76 -16.78
C HIS A 242 -22.08 -5.21 -16.29
N GLY A 243 -22.20 -5.43 -14.99
CA GLY A 243 -22.10 -6.74 -14.35
C GLY A 243 -20.67 -7.25 -14.16
N GLU A 244 -19.66 -6.55 -14.69
CA GLU A 244 -18.26 -6.85 -14.42
C GLU A 244 -17.80 -6.13 -13.15
N SER A 245 -16.73 -6.65 -12.57
CA SER A 245 -16.17 -6.10 -11.35
C SER A 245 -14.66 -6.19 -11.36
N ILE A 246 -14.04 -5.36 -10.53
CA ILE A 246 -12.63 -5.44 -10.22
C ILE A 246 -12.46 -5.72 -8.73
N LEU A 247 -11.64 -6.70 -8.42
CA LEU A 247 -11.22 -7.02 -7.06
C LEU A 247 -9.82 -6.45 -6.85
N VAL A 248 -9.64 -5.65 -5.81
CA VAL A 248 -8.39 -5.02 -5.42
C VAL A 248 -8.02 -5.52 -4.04
N GLU A 249 -6.81 -6.06 -3.92
CA GLU A 249 -6.23 -6.55 -2.67
C GLU A 249 -4.78 -6.10 -2.54
N THR A 250 -4.26 -6.08 -1.32
CA THR A 250 -2.83 -5.85 -1.09
C THR A 250 -2.02 -7.03 -1.63
N SER A 251 -0.99 -6.73 -2.41
CA SER A 251 -0.07 -7.72 -2.95
C SER A 251 0.76 -8.35 -1.84
N SER A 252 1.01 -9.65 -1.93
CA SER A 252 1.97 -10.35 -1.06
C SER A 252 3.43 -9.97 -1.33
N PHE A 253 3.70 -9.19 -2.38
CA PHE A 253 5.05 -8.80 -2.80
C PHE A 253 5.20 -7.27 -2.80
N PRO A 254 5.52 -6.65 -1.65
CA PRO A 254 5.84 -5.23 -1.58
C PRO A 254 7.15 -4.91 -2.32
N ILE A 255 7.37 -3.63 -2.64
CA ILE A 255 8.64 -3.15 -3.20
C ILE A 255 9.57 -2.78 -2.04
N PRO A 256 10.75 -3.39 -1.89
CA PRO A 256 11.77 -2.89 -0.98
C PRO A 256 12.35 -1.60 -1.54
N VAL A 257 12.21 -0.48 -0.82
CA VAL A 257 12.78 0.82 -1.21
C VAL A 257 13.82 1.22 -0.20
N ILE A 258 15.04 1.46 -0.70
CA ILE A 258 16.16 1.92 0.13
C ILE A 258 15.94 3.40 0.48
N ASN A 259 16.18 3.71 1.74
CA ASN A 259 15.98 5.03 2.33
C ASN A 259 17.30 5.63 2.79
N ARG A 260 17.31 6.94 2.94
CA ARG A 260 18.41 7.68 3.55
C ARG A 260 18.30 7.66 5.08
N SER A 261 17.10 7.60 5.63
CA SER A 261 16.85 7.69 7.07
C SER A 261 15.81 6.67 7.56
N PRO A 262 15.86 6.27 8.83
CA PRO A 262 14.92 5.30 9.40
C PRO A 262 13.53 5.93 9.68
N TYR A 263 12.55 5.08 10.00
CA TYR A 263 11.24 5.46 10.56
C TYR A 263 10.47 6.57 9.79
N ASP A 264 10.40 6.48 8.46
CA ASP A 264 9.69 7.45 7.60
C ASP A 264 10.17 8.91 7.73
N GLN A 265 11.34 9.17 8.30
CA GLN A 265 11.90 10.54 8.39
C GLN A 265 12.05 11.18 7.00
N ASP A 266 12.42 10.39 5.99
CA ASP A 266 12.50 10.82 4.60
C ASP A 266 11.14 11.27 4.05
N TRP A 267 10.05 10.67 4.52
CA TRP A 267 8.68 11.06 4.16
C TRP A 267 8.27 12.37 4.81
N PHE A 268 8.51 12.56 6.11
CA PHE A 268 8.25 13.85 6.78
C PHE A 268 9.06 14.98 6.18
N LYS A 269 10.35 14.73 5.91
CA LYS A 269 11.23 15.68 5.22
C LYS A 269 10.66 16.02 3.84
N SER A 270 10.25 15.00 3.08
CA SER A 270 9.60 15.17 1.78
C SER A 270 8.34 16.03 1.89
N ILE A 271 7.43 15.80 2.84
CA ILE A 271 6.24 16.65 3.00
C ILE A 271 6.62 18.11 3.25
N ARG A 272 7.55 18.36 4.18
CA ARG A 272 7.95 19.73 4.53
C ARG A 272 8.58 20.46 3.35
N GLU A 273 9.54 19.83 2.68
CA GLU A 273 10.28 20.46 1.58
C GLU A 273 9.42 20.60 0.33
N LYS A 274 8.61 19.57 0.05
CA LYS A 274 7.92 19.44 -1.23
C LYS A 274 6.55 20.12 -1.24
N LEU A 275 5.81 20.04 -0.15
CA LEU A 275 4.47 20.65 -0.02
C LEU A 275 4.49 21.96 0.76
N GLN A 276 5.67 22.38 1.25
CA GLN A 276 5.80 23.56 2.13
C GLN A 276 4.81 23.48 3.30
N TRP A 277 4.66 22.27 3.86
CA TRP A 277 3.54 21.96 4.75
C TRP A 277 3.58 22.84 5.99
N ASN A 278 2.56 23.71 6.10
CA ASN A 278 2.38 24.67 7.19
C ASN A 278 3.60 25.57 7.46
N VAL A 279 4.40 25.88 6.42
CA VAL A 279 5.45 26.90 6.53
C VAL A 279 4.77 28.27 6.66
N ARG A 280 4.89 28.87 7.85
CA ARG A 280 4.42 30.22 8.13
C ARG A 280 5.62 31.14 8.27
N VAL A 281 5.53 32.34 7.70
CA VAL A 281 6.48 33.41 8.00
C VAL A 281 6.24 33.84 9.43
N GLU A 282 7.23 33.69 10.31
CA GLU A 282 7.14 34.24 11.67
C GLU A 282 6.94 35.75 11.60
N GLN A 283 5.93 36.25 12.29
CA GLN A 283 5.71 37.69 12.40
C GLN A 283 6.88 38.30 13.18
N LYS A 284 7.57 39.26 12.55
CA LYS A 284 8.61 40.02 13.25
C LYS A 284 7.96 40.83 14.38
N PRO A 285 8.62 40.94 15.55
CA PRO A 285 8.14 41.82 16.61
C PRO A 285 8.06 43.26 16.11
N LEU A 286 7.12 44.04 16.66
CA LEU A 286 7.04 45.48 16.39
C LEU A 286 8.40 46.11 16.74
N PRO A 287 8.96 46.95 15.85
CA PRO A 287 10.22 47.65 16.16
C PRO A 287 10.01 48.48 17.42
N ALA A 288 10.92 48.35 18.39
CA ALA A 288 10.90 49.18 19.59
C ALA A 288 11.01 50.66 19.19
N HIS A 289 10.10 51.48 19.71
CA HIS A 289 10.02 52.92 19.47
C HIS A 289 11.22 53.68 20.06
#